data_AF-A0A0Q4QKS2-F1
#
_entry.id   AF-A0A0Q4QKS2-F1
#
_cell.length_a   1.000
_cell.length_b   1.000
_cell.length_c   1.000
_cell.angle_alpha   90.00
_cell.angle_beta   90.00
_cell.angle_gamma   90.00
#
_symmetry.space_group_name_H-M   'P 1'
#
loop_
_entity.id
_entity.type
_entity.pdbx_description
1 polymer ?
#
loop_
_entity_poly.entity_id
_entity_poly.type
_entity_poly.pdbx_seq_one_letter_code
_entity_poly.pdbx_strand_id
1 'polypeptide(L)' 'MSKRPTIEAPYSTLGEWAADRADMRIVCACGRTMNMPAANILGRFKGDGEVSSKVIRLRCRGCGRRGHASVSSIPIFRR' A
#
# COMPACT_ATOMS: atom_id res chain seq x y z
N MET A 1 11.69 18.68 1.23
CA MET A 1 11.91 17.37 0.57
C MET A 1 10.67 16.51 0.75
N SER A 2 9.89 16.28 -0.32
CA SER A 2 8.76 15.33 -0.29
C SER A 2 9.31 13.92 -0.06
N LYS A 3 9.10 13.36 1.13
CA LYS A 3 9.41 11.95 1.40
C LYS A 3 8.53 11.11 0.47
N ARG A 4 9.16 10.34 -0.42
CA ARG A 4 8.47 9.34 -1.23
C ARG A 4 7.87 8.27 -0.30
N PRO A 5 6.78 7.61 -0.69
CA PRO A 5 6.28 6.46 0.04
C PRO A 5 7.35 5.37 0.09
N THR A 6 7.55 4.77 1.26
CA THR A 6 8.47 3.63 1.43
C THR A 6 7.71 2.35 1.09
N ILE A 7 8.30 1.49 0.28
CA ILE A 7 7.74 0.19 -0.08
C ILE A 7 8.66 -0.88 0.51
N GLU A 8 8.15 -1.60 1.49
CA GLU A 8 8.83 -2.67 2.24
C GLU A 8 8.20 -4.01 1.84
N ALA A 9 8.23 -4.32 0.54
CA ALA A 9 7.72 -5.56 -0.03
C ALA A 9 8.44 -5.85 -1.36
N PRO A 10 8.56 -7.13 -1.78
CA PRO A 10 9.25 -7.51 -3.01
C PRO A 10 8.42 -7.25 -4.28
N TYR A 11 7.37 -6.43 -4.21
CA TYR A 11 6.43 -6.22 -5.30
C TYR A 11 6.50 -4.79 -5.83
N SER A 12 6.63 -4.66 -7.15
CA SER A 12 6.73 -3.38 -7.85
C SER A 12 5.36 -2.85 -8.29
N THR A 13 4.41 -3.75 -8.57
CA THR A 13 3.07 -3.43 -9.10
C THR A 13 1.95 -3.95 -8.20
N LEU A 14 0.79 -3.29 -8.20
CA LEU A 14 -0.38 -3.75 -7.45
C LEU A 14 -0.92 -5.11 -7.95
N GLY A 15 -0.68 -5.44 -9.22
CA GLY A 15 -0.98 -6.72 -9.83
C GLY A 15 -0.19 -7.87 -9.20
N GLU A 16 1.10 -7.68 -8.94
CA GLU A 16 1.94 -8.68 -8.26
C GLU A 16 1.42 -8.99 -6.85
N TRP A 17 1.03 -7.95 -6.10
CA TRP A 17 0.39 -8.11 -4.80
C TRP A 17 -0.89 -8.95 -4.89
N ALA A 18 -1.77 -8.62 -5.83
CA ALA A 18 -3.03 -9.33 -6.02
C ALA A 18 -2.81 -10.78 -6.48
N ALA A 19 -1.83 -11.02 -7.35
CA ALA A 19 -1.50 -12.33 -7.89
C ALA A 19 -0.93 -13.27 -6.81
N ASP A 20 -0.02 -12.78 -5.97
CA ASP A 20 0.52 -13.56 -4.84
C ASP A 20 -0.46 -13.66 -3.67
N ARG A 21 -1.62 -13.00 -3.81
CA ARG A 21 -2.67 -12.82 -2.80
C ARG A 21 -2.16 -12.11 -1.55
N ALA A 22 -1.08 -11.34 -1.61
CA ALA A 22 -0.50 -10.67 -0.45
C ALA A 22 -1.39 -9.51 0.05
N ASP A 23 -1.72 -9.52 1.34
CA ASP A 23 -2.46 -8.42 1.96
C ASP A 23 -1.55 -7.23 2.21
N MET A 24 -2.04 -6.03 1.90
CA MET A 24 -1.25 -4.80 1.96
C MET A 24 -1.47 -4.05 3.28
N ARG A 25 -0.40 -3.84 4.06
CA ARG A 25 -0.40 -2.95 5.22
C ARG A 25 0.10 -1.57 4.80
N ILE A 26 -0.70 -0.55 5.08
CA ILE A 26 -0.40 0.85 4.79
C ILE A 26 -0.28 1.60 6.11
N VAL A 27 0.88 2.19 6.40
CA VAL A 27 1.14 2.95 7.63
C VAL A 27 1.44 4.40 7.25
N CYS A 28 0.64 5.34 7.75
CA CYS A 28 0.95 6.76 7.60
C CYS A 28 2.04 7.17 8.60
N ALA A 29 2.85 8.18 8.24
CA ALA A 29 3.81 8.81 9.14
C ALA A 29 3.21 9.37 10.45
N CYS A 30 1.89 9.54 10.57
CA CYS A 30 1.23 9.89 11.83
C CYS A 30 0.87 8.68 12.71
N GLY A 31 1.32 7.47 12.35
CA GLY A 31 1.06 6.23 13.08
C GLY A 31 -0.28 5.54 12.73
N ARG A 32 -1.09 6.10 11.83
CA ARG A 32 -2.35 5.46 11.43
C ARG A 32 -2.08 4.32 10.46
N THR A 33 -2.60 3.15 10.78
CA THR A 33 -2.45 1.93 9.97
C THR A 33 -3.78 1.54 9.30
N MET A 34 -3.70 0.96 8.12
CA MET A 34 -4.79 0.31 7.40
C MET A 34 -4.27 -0.99 6.81
N ASN A 35 -4.99 -2.09 7.00
CA ASN A 35 -4.74 -3.34 6.29
C ASN A 35 -5.76 -3.45 5.15
N MET A 36 -5.29 -3.91 3.99
CA MET A 36 -6.07 -4.03 2.78
C MET A 36 -5.97 -5.46 2.24
N PRO A 37 -7.09 -6.19 2.17
CA PRO A 37 -7.09 -7.52 1.59
C PRO A 37 -6.63 -7.49 0.13
N ALA A 38 -5.85 -8.48 -0.29
CA ALA A 38 -5.32 -8.58 -1.66
C ALA A 38 -6.40 -8.46 -2.73
N ALA A 39 -7.54 -9.11 -2.50
CA ALA A 39 -8.71 -9.07 -3.39
C ALA A 39 -9.26 -7.65 -3.62
N ASN A 40 -9.01 -6.73 -2.69
CA ASN A 40 -9.53 -5.36 -2.74
C ASN A 40 -8.50 -4.34 -3.25
N ILE A 41 -7.22 -4.73 -3.44
CA ILE A 41 -6.14 -3.80 -3.81
C ILE A 41 -6.45 -3.13 -5.16
N LEU A 42 -6.69 -3.92 -6.21
CA LEU A 42 -6.93 -3.37 -7.56
C LEU A 42 -8.21 -2.51 -7.59
N GLY A 43 -9.28 -2.94 -6.91
CA GLY A 43 -10.51 -2.16 -6.80
C GLY A 43 -10.29 -0.82 -6.09
N ARG A 44 -9.53 -0.83 -4.98
CA ARG A 44 -9.23 0.38 -4.20
C ARG A 44 -8.46 1.41 -5.01
N PHE A 45 -7.46 0.96 -5.76
CA PHE A 45 -6.54 1.80 -6.51
C PHE A 45 -6.97 2.04 -7.97
N LYS A 46 -8.19 1.60 -8.32
CA LYS A 46 -8.81 1.74 -9.65
C LYS A 46 -7.92 1.16 -10.75
N GLY A 47 -7.52 -0.10 -10.57
CA GLY A 47 -6.69 -0.86 -11.49
C GLY A 47 -5.21 -0.96 -11.06
N ASP A 48 -4.47 -1.72 -11.86
CA ASP A 48 -3.05 -1.97 -11.67
C ASP A 48 -2.19 -0.71 -11.89
N GLY A 49 -0.92 -0.81 -11.52
CA GLY A 49 0.12 0.18 -11.70
C GLY A 49 1.22 0.02 -10.65
N GLU A 50 2.29 0.79 -10.83
CA GLU A 50 3.39 0.83 -9.89
C GLU A 50 2.90 1.24 -8.48
N VAL A 51 3.32 0.48 -7.47
CA VAL A 51 2.90 0.68 -6.07
C VAL A 51 3.23 2.11 -5.63
N SER A 52 4.44 2.60 -5.94
CA SER A 52 4.91 3.93 -5.53
C SER A 52 3.99 5.05 -6.07
N SER A 53 3.64 4.96 -7.36
CA SER A 53 2.81 5.89 -8.10
C SER A 53 1.34 5.91 -7.62
N LYS A 54 0.86 4.81 -7.05
CA LYS A 54 -0.50 4.69 -6.51
C LYS A 54 -0.55 5.12 -5.04
N VAL A 55 0.40 4.66 -4.23
CA VAL A 55 0.49 4.97 -2.79
C VAL A 55 0.74 6.46 -2.55
N ILE A 56 1.52 7.13 -3.40
CA ILE A 56 1.76 8.58 -3.28
C ILE A 56 0.48 9.43 -3.39
N ARG A 57 -0.59 8.86 -3.96
CA ARG A 57 -1.91 9.52 -4.08
C ARG A 57 -2.75 9.40 -2.81
N LEU A 58 -2.38 8.51 -1.88
CA LEU A 58 -3.11 8.33 -0.64
C LEU A 58 -2.99 9.56 0.25
N ARG A 59 -4.14 9.99 0.78
CA ARG A 59 -4.26 11.04 1.79
C ARG A 59 -4.73 10.41 3.10
N CYS A 60 -3.97 10.61 4.18
CA CYS A 60 -4.36 10.13 5.49
C CYS A 60 -5.57 10.92 6.00
N ARG A 61 -6.63 10.21 6.43
CA ARG A 61 -7.82 10.84 7.02
C ARG A 61 -7.59 11.41 8.42
N GLY A 62 -6.54 10.98 9.12
CA GLY A 62 -6.19 11.48 10.46
C GLY A 62 -5.41 12.79 10.40
N CYS A 63 -4.26 12.80 9.73
CA CYS A 63 -3.36 13.96 9.69
C CYS A 63 -3.45 14.79 8.40
N GLY A 64 -4.27 14.39 7.43
CA GLY A 64 -4.47 15.10 6.17
C GLY A 64 -3.31 15.05 5.17
N ARG A 65 -2.15 14.49 5.55
CA ARG A 65 -0.93 14.42 4.71
C ARG A 65 -1.09 13.42 3.56
N ARG A 66 -0.51 13.75 2.41
CA ARG A 66 -0.51 12.93 1.18
C ARG A 66 0.88 12.39 0.86
N GLY A 67 0.99 11.13 0.46
CA GLY A 67 2.24 10.53 0.00
C GLY A 67 3.28 10.21 1.07
N HIS A 68 2.92 10.34 2.35
CA HIS A 68 3.76 10.01 3.50
C HIS A 68 3.37 8.67 4.14
N ALA A 69 2.99 7.69 3.32
CA ALA A 69 2.65 6.35 3.80
C ALA A 69 3.79 5.38 3.46
N SER A 70 4.11 4.48 4.37
CA SER A 70 4.86 3.26 4.07
C SER A 70 3.89 2.12 3.80
N VAL A 71 4.32 1.17 2.96
CA VAL A 71 3.54 0.01 2.59
C VAL A 71 4.39 -1.24 2.75
N SER A 72 3.87 -2.26 3.44
CA SER A 72 4.53 -3.54 3.65
C SER A 72 3.57 -4.70 3.47
N SER A 73 4.10 -5.86 3.07
CA SER A 73 3.26 -7.05 2.90
C SER A 73 2.97 -7.68 4.24
N ILE A 74 1.71 -8.04 4.46
CA ILE A 74 1.35 -8.89 5.59
C ILE A 74 1.62 -10.32 5.13
N PRO A 75 2.53 -11.05 5.79
CA PRO A 75 2.76 -12.44 5.45
C PRO A 75 1.45 -13.21 5.63
N ILE A 76 0.92 -13.73 4.53
CA ILE A 76 -0.08 -14.78 4.63
C ILE A 76 0.72 -16.02 4.98
N PHE A 77 0.62 -16.47 6.24
CA PHE A 77 1.04 -17.82 6.58
C PHE A 77 0.24 -18.77 5.70
N ARG A 78 0.81 -19.18 4.56
CA ARG A 78 0.31 -20.30 3.77
C ARG A 78 0.46 -21.53 4.66
N ARG A 79 -0.66 -21.97 5.26
CA ARG A 79 -0.77 -23.28 5.90
C ARG A 79 -0.91 -24.36 4.84
#